data_AF-A0A534VD08-F1
#
_entry.id   AF-A0A534VD08-F1
#
_cell.length_a   1.000
_cell.length_b   1.000
_cell.length_c   1.000
_cell.angle_alpha   90.00
_cell.angle_beta   90.00
_cell.angle_gamma   90.00
#
_symmetry.space_group_name_H-M   'P 1'
#
loop_
_entity.id
_entity.type
_entity.pdbx_description
1 polymer ?
#
loop_
_entity_poly.entity_id
_entity_poly.type
_entity_poly.pdbx_seq_one_letter_code
_entity_poly.pdbx_strand_id
1 'polypeptide(L)'
;MIGYQEALTDSFLSEVRYGGKYIFTHAEDRHEQLGQFKNDFARYLMELKSLTKSEEVANSLSRVEQFHRQYHELFDREVGYIRAKQTYAQSRYQQERDKVFESAMNEFERLKILLQTDLHDKLQGIDRAARAARQIAITMMLIAMLLGTWFSFRISKSIAAPPEALKLTTEADFLIPAKLWSKRLTTVARNILTSLKRRLALSKCLATRKGTIKR
;
A
#
# COMPACT_ATOMS: atom_id res chain seq x y z
N MET A 1 -5.78 6.98 -3.96
CA MET A 1 -5.39 6.24 -5.17
C MET A 1 -6.60 5.96 -6.06
N ILE A 2 -7.62 5.20 -5.63
CA ILE A 2 -8.81 4.93 -6.47
C ILE A 2 -9.49 6.24 -6.91
N GLY A 3 -9.76 7.18 -6.00
CA GLY A 3 -10.38 8.47 -6.39
C GLY A 3 -9.54 9.30 -7.38
N TYR A 4 -8.20 9.18 -7.37
CA TYR A 4 -7.35 9.81 -8.38
C TYR A 4 -7.41 9.09 -9.72
N GLN A 5 -7.57 7.77 -9.73
CA GLN A 5 -7.77 7.00 -10.97
C GLN A 5 -9.13 7.32 -11.60
N GLU A 6 -10.19 7.46 -10.81
CA GLU A 6 -11.50 7.89 -11.29
C GLU A 6 -11.42 9.30 -11.87
N ALA A 7 -10.83 10.25 -11.15
CA ALA A 7 -10.62 11.62 -11.64
C ALA A 7 -9.75 11.66 -12.92
N LEU A 8 -8.73 10.80 -13.02
CA LEU A 8 -7.91 10.66 -14.23
C LEU A 8 -8.77 10.18 -15.42
N THR A 9 -9.57 9.14 -15.24
CA THR A 9 -10.47 8.64 -16.28
C THR A 9 -11.52 9.68 -16.68
N ASP A 10 -12.13 10.36 -15.70
CA ASP A 10 -13.14 11.39 -15.95
C ASP A 10 -12.58 12.61 -16.69
N SER A 11 -11.35 13.02 -16.36
CA SER A 11 -10.66 14.09 -17.09
C SER A 11 -10.41 13.71 -18.55
N PHE A 12 -9.95 12.47 -18.82
CA PHE A 12 -9.76 11.98 -20.18
C PHE A 12 -11.08 11.90 -20.97
N LEU A 13 -12.15 11.37 -20.37
CA LEU A 13 -13.46 11.31 -21.01
C LEU A 13 -14.00 12.72 -21.33
N SER A 14 -13.73 13.68 -20.45
CA SER A 14 -14.07 15.09 -20.66
C SER A 14 -13.28 15.66 -21.84
N GLU A 15 -11.96 15.42 -21.91
CA GLU A 15 -11.14 15.82 -23.06
C GLU A 15 -11.70 15.28 -24.39
N VAL A 16 -12.03 13.98 -24.44
CA VAL A 16 -12.57 13.35 -25.65
C VAL A 16 -13.90 13.99 -26.05
N ARG A 17 -14.77 14.24 -25.07
CA ARG A 17 -16.09 14.86 -25.29
C ARG A 17 -15.97 16.30 -25.81
N TYR A 18 -15.10 17.11 -25.22
CA TYR A 18 -14.93 18.51 -25.62
C TYR A 18 -14.12 18.65 -26.93
N GLY A 19 -13.11 17.79 -27.14
CA GLY A 19 -12.40 17.70 -28.41
C GLY A 19 -13.34 17.29 -29.56
N GLY A 20 -14.20 16.30 -29.35
CA GLY A 20 -15.24 15.94 -30.32
C GLY A 20 -16.14 17.13 -30.65
N LYS A 21 -16.62 17.86 -29.64
CA LYS A 21 -17.42 19.08 -29.84
C LYS A 21 -16.68 20.14 -30.65
N TYR A 22 -15.38 20.34 -30.41
CA TYR A 22 -14.58 21.30 -31.19
C TYR A 22 -14.53 20.91 -32.67
N ILE A 23 -14.34 19.63 -32.98
CA ILE A 23 -14.30 19.15 -34.37
C ILE A 23 -15.62 19.41 -35.10
N PHE A 24 -16.76 19.29 -34.41
CA PHE A 24 -18.07 19.56 -35.03
C PHE A 24 -18.45 21.04 -35.08
N THR A 25 -18.09 21.83 -34.06
CA THR A 25 -18.56 23.21 -33.91
C THR A 25 -17.54 24.28 -34.30
N HIS A 26 -16.25 23.91 -34.34
CA HIS A 26 -15.11 24.80 -34.53
C HIS A 26 -15.07 26.00 -33.57
N ALA A 27 -15.75 25.89 -32.43
CA ALA A 27 -15.86 26.96 -31.46
C ALA A 27 -14.64 26.96 -30.52
N GLU A 28 -13.86 28.04 -30.53
CA GLU A 28 -12.55 28.10 -29.86
C GLU A 28 -12.65 28.03 -28.32
N ASP A 29 -13.80 28.40 -27.74
CA ASP A 29 -14.11 28.20 -26.32
C ASP A 29 -14.02 26.72 -25.89
N ARG A 30 -14.35 25.79 -26.81
CA ARG A 30 -14.23 24.35 -26.58
C ARG A 30 -12.80 23.87 -26.60
N HIS A 31 -11.95 24.49 -27.40
CA HIS A 31 -10.52 24.20 -27.44
C HIS A 31 -9.82 24.68 -26.16
N GLU A 32 -10.23 25.81 -25.60
CA GLU A 32 -9.73 26.29 -24.30
C GLU A 32 -10.16 25.37 -23.15
N GLN A 33 -11.42 24.95 -23.11
CA GLN A 33 -11.94 23.98 -22.13
C GLN A 33 -11.20 22.63 -22.21
N LEU A 34 -10.88 22.16 -23.41
CA LEU A 34 -10.05 20.96 -23.61
C LEU A 34 -8.68 21.12 -22.94
N GLY A 35 -8.06 22.30 -23.04
CA GLY A 35 -6.78 22.59 -22.39
C GLY A 35 -6.84 22.49 -20.86
N GLN A 36 -7.96 22.89 -20.25
CA GLN A 36 -8.16 22.74 -18.80
C GLN A 36 -8.18 21.27 -18.38
N PHE A 37 -8.96 20.43 -19.07
CA PHE A 37 -9.02 19.01 -18.77
C PHE A 37 -7.68 18.30 -19.02
N LYS A 38 -6.92 18.72 -20.04
CA LYS A 38 -5.56 18.23 -20.30
C LYS A 38 -4.59 18.49 -19.14
N ASN A 39 -4.68 19.67 -18.53
CA ASN A 39 -3.88 20.01 -17.37
C ASN A 39 -4.30 19.20 -16.13
N ASP A 40 -5.62 19.02 -15.94
CA ASP A 40 -6.15 18.19 -14.87
C ASP A 40 -5.70 16.73 -14.99
N PHE A 41 -5.76 16.18 -16.20
CA PHE A 41 -5.27 14.84 -16.51
C PHE A 41 -3.79 14.69 -16.16
N ALA A 42 -2.94 15.62 -16.62
CA ALA A 42 -1.51 15.59 -16.35
C ALA A 42 -1.22 15.66 -14.84
N ARG A 43 -1.96 16.49 -14.10
CA ARG A 43 -1.88 16.58 -12.65
C ARG A 43 -2.24 15.25 -11.98
N TYR A 44 -3.39 14.66 -12.30
CA TYR A 44 -3.81 13.39 -11.70
C TYR A 44 -2.87 12.23 -12.06
N LEU A 45 -2.32 12.22 -13.27
CA LEU A 45 -1.35 11.23 -13.70
C LEU A 45 -0.06 11.33 -12.87
N MET A 46 0.45 12.55 -12.65
CA MET A 46 1.64 12.80 -11.85
C MET A 46 1.42 12.40 -10.39
N GLU A 47 0.27 12.76 -9.80
CA GLU A 47 -0.10 12.35 -8.44
C GLU A 47 -0.12 10.82 -8.32
N LEU A 48 -0.77 10.10 -9.24
CA LEU A 48 -0.81 8.64 -9.23
C LEU A 48 0.58 8.01 -9.38
N LYS A 49 1.43 8.55 -10.25
CA LYS A 49 2.81 8.11 -10.42
C LYS A 49 3.64 8.32 -9.15
N SER A 50 3.42 9.41 -8.42
CA SER A 50 4.14 9.70 -7.18
C SER A 50 3.73 8.78 -6.02
N LEU A 51 2.46 8.38 -6.00
CA LEU A 51 1.89 7.57 -4.93
C LEU A 51 2.18 6.08 -5.13
N THR A 52 2.30 5.62 -6.37
CA THR A 52 2.50 4.20 -6.66
C THR A 52 3.92 3.73 -6.36
N LYS A 53 4.01 2.52 -5.79
CA LYS A 53 5.27 1.78 -5.61
C LYS A 53 5.29 0.47 -6.38
N SER A 54 4.18 0.13 -7.04
CA SER A 54 4.04 -1.10 -7.83
C SER A 54 4.51 -0.83 -9.25
N GLU A 55 5.45 -1.64 -9.72
CA GLU A 55 5.96 -1.58 -11.10
C GLU A 55 4.84 -1.84 -12.12
N GLU A 56 3.91 -2.77 -11.83
CA GLU A 56 2.78 -3.07 -12.71
C GLU A 56 1.86 -1.86 -12.89
N VAL A 57 1.57 -1.15 -11.79
CA VAL A 57 0.77 0.09 -11.81
C VAL A 57 1.52 1.20 -12.53
N ALA A 58 2.83 1.36 -12.31
CA ALA A 58 3.65 2.36 -12.99
C ALA A 58 3.70 2.11 -14.52
N ASN A 59 3.84 0.86 -14.93
CA ASN A 59 3.80 0.45 -16.34
C ASN A 59 2.42 0.73 -16.97
N SER A 60 1.34 0.48 -16.23
CA SER A 60 -0.01 0.79 -16.68
C SER A 60 -0.24 2.31 -16.86
N LEU A 61 0.18 3.12 -15.89
CA LEU A 61 0.13 4.59 -15.97
C LEU A 61 0.95 5.12 -17.16
N SER A 62 2.08 4.49 -17.48
CA SER A 62 2.92 4.88 -18.62
C SER A 62 2.25 4.55 -19.96
N ARG A 63 1.50 3.44 -20.05
CA ARG A 63 0.68 3.12 -21.23
C ARG A 63 -0.48 4.10 -21.39
N VAL A 64 -1.17 4.45 -20.29
CA VAL A 64 -2.22 5.48 -20.29
C VAL A 64 -1.69 6.82 -20.83
N GLU A 65 -0.51 7.25 -20.38
CA GLU A 65 0.14 8.47 -20.88
C GLU A 65 0.49 8.38 -22.37
N GLN A 66 0.93 7.21 -22.83
CA GLN A 66 1.20 6.99 -24.25
C GLN A 66 -0.06 7.12 -25.10
N PHE A 67 -1.18 6.50 -24.69
CA PHE A 67 -2.45 6.62 -25.42
C PHE A 67 -3.00 8.05 -25.38
N HIS A 68 -2.85 8.74 -24.25
CA HIS A 68 -3.19 10.17 -24.14
C HIS A 68 -2.42 11.01 -25.18
N ARG A 69 -1.10 10.84 -25.27
CA ARG A 69 -0.29 11.54 -26.28
C ARG A 69 -0.71 11.19 -27.70
N GLN A 70 -0.91 9.92 -28.01
CA GLN A 70 -1.33 9.47 -29.35
C GLN A 70 -2.69 10.07 -29.74
N TYR A 71 -3.64 10.14 -28.80
CA TYR A 71 -4.93 10.77 -29.03
C TYR A 71 -4.77 12.26 -29.38
N HIS A 72 -3.97 13.00 -28.59
CA HIS A 72 -3.71 14.42 -28.84
C HIS A 72 -2.95 14.67 -30.14
N GLU A 73 -1.98 13.83 -30.49
CA GLU A 73 -1.27 13.96 -31.77
C GLU A 73 -2.19 13.78 -32.99
N LEU A 74 -3.19 12.89 -32.90
CA LEU A 74 -4.19 12.71 -33.94
C LEU A 74 -5.16 13.89 -33.97
N PHE A 75 -5.59 14.35 -32.80
CA PHE A 75 -6.48 15.49 -32.64
C PHE A 75 -5.84 16.79 -33.18
N ASP A 76 -4.61 17.10 -32.78
CA ASP A 76 -3.89 18.31 -33.21
C ASP A 76 -3.66 18.32 -34.73
N ARG A 77 -3.40 17.15 -35.33
CA ARG A 77 -3.34 17.00 -36.79
C ARG A 77 -4.68 17.31 -37.46
N GLU A 78 -5.77 16.74 -36.94
CA GLU A 78 -7.14 17.00 -37.44
C GLU A 78 -7.51 18.48 -37.32
N VAL A 79 -7.22 19.11 -36.18
CA VAL A 79 -7.40 20.55 -35.95
C VAL A 79 -6.58 21.38 -36.95
N GLY A 80 -5.36 20.96 -37.29
CA GLY A 80 -4.53 21.61 -38.31
C GLY A 80 -5.22 21.66 -39.68
N TYR A 81 -5.81 20.55 -40.13
CA TYR A 81 -6.56 20.50 -41.39
C TYR A 81 -7.82 21.37 -41.35
N ILE A 82 -8.56 21.34 -40.24
CA ILE A 82 -9.75 22.16 -40.01
C ILE A 82 -9.41 23.66 -40.11
N ARG A 83 -8.37 24.11 -39.39
CA ARG A 83 -7.93 25.51 -39.39
C ARG A 83 -7.43 25.96 -40.76
N ALA A 84 -6.75 25.07 -41.48
CA ALA A 84 -6.30 25.32 -42.84
C ALA A 84 -7.42 25.22 -43.90
N LYS A 85 -8.66 24.86 -43.50
CA LYS A 85 -9.80 24.60 -44.38
C LYS A 85 -9.47 23.59 -45.50
N GLN A 86 -8.58 22.63 -45.22
CA GLN A 86 -8.18 21.61 -46.17
C GLN A 86 -9.12 20.42 -46.11
N THR A 87 -9.38 19.79 -47.25
CA THR A 87 -10.11 18.52 -47.30
C THR A 87 -9.26 17.42 -46.68
N TYR A 88 -9.84 16.66 -45.75
CA TYR A 88 -9.19 15.53 -45.09
C TYR A 88 -10.13 14.34 -44.98
N ALA A 89 -9.56 13.15 -44.78
CA ALA A 89 -10.33 11.92 -44.61
C ALA A 89 -10.87 11.81 -43.18
N GLN A 90 -11.95 12.53 -42.88
CA GLN A 90 -12.56 12.59 -41.55
C GLN A 90 -12.88 11.20 -40.97
N SER A 91 -13.41 10.30 -41.79
CA SER A 91 -13.73 8.92 -41.36
C SER A 91 -12.51 8.14 -40.88
N ARG A 92 -11.34 8.36 -41.50
CA ARG A 92 -10.09 7.71 -41.10
C ARG A 92 -9.59 8.26 -39.76
N TYR A 93 -9.59 9.57 -39.59
CA TYR A 93 -9.19 10.20 -38.32
C TYR A 93 -10.10 9.78 -37.17
N GLN A 94 -11.40 9.74 -37.40
CA GLN A 94 -12.37 9.25 -36.43
C GLN A 94 -12.08 7.80 -36.04
N GLN A 95 -11.87 6.91 -37.02
CA GLN A 95 -11.57 5.50 -36.74
C GLN A 95 -10.24 5.31 -35.98
N GLU A 96 -9.19 6.05 -36.33
CA GLU A 96 -7.91 5.99 -35.62
C GLU A 96 -8.04 6.51 -34.18
N ARG A 97 -8.78 7.61 -33.98
CA ARG A 97 -9.06 8.16 -32.64
C ARG A 97 -9.90 7.20 -31.79
N ASP A 98 -10.93 6.58 -32.35
CA ASP A 98 -11.78 5.62 -31.65
C ASP A 98 -10.98 4.38 -31.19
N LYS A 99 -10.04 3.90 -32.01
CA LYS A 99 -9.12 2.80 -31.63
C LYS A 99 -8.20 3.18 -30.46
N VAL A 100 -7.63 4.38 -30.49
CA VAL A 100 -6.79 4.88 -29.39
C VAL A 100 -7.62 5.06 -28.13
N PHE A 101 -8.85 5.59 -28.26
CA PHE A 101 -9.79 5.74 -27.16
C PHE A 101 -10.14 4.40 -26.51
N GLU A 102 -10.50 3.39 -27.29
CA GLU A 102 -10.82 2.04 -26.80
C GLU A 102 -9.60 1.42 -26.09
N SER A 103 -8.40 1.57 -26.67
CA SER A 103 -7.15 1.11 -26.06
C SER A 103 -6.86 1.80 -24.73
N ALA A 104 -7.08 3.12 -24.64
CA ALA A 104 -6.95 3.88 -23.41
C ALA A 104 -7.95 3.40 -22.35
N MET A 105 -9.21 3.16 -22.73
CA MET A 105 -10.24 2.69 -21.81
C MET A 105 -9.93 1.32 -21.22
N ASN A 106 -9.48 0.39 -22.06
CA ASN A 106 -9.05 -0.94 -21.60
C ASN A 106 -7.89 -0.84 -20.59
N GLU A 107 -6.96 0.09 -20.80
CA GLU A 107 -5.86 0.30 -19.85
C GLU A 107 -6.32 0.99 -18.56
N PHE A 108 -7.31 1.90 -18.59
CA PHE A 108 -7.92 2.47 -17.38
C PHE A 108 -8.63 1.40 -16.54
N GLU A 109 -9.37 0.49 -17.17
CA GLU A 109 -10.00 -0.62 -16.47
C GLU A 109 -8.97 -1.54 -15.83
N ARG A 110 -7.90 -1.88 -16.56
CA ARG A 110 -6.77 -2.64 -16.04
C ARG A 110 -6.14 -1.93 -14.84
N LEU A 111 -5.88 -0.63 -14.94
CA LEU A 111 -5.32 0.18 -13.87
C LEU A 111 -6.22 0.15 -12.62
N LYS A 112 -7.54 0.27 -12.80
CA LYS A 112 -8.52 0.17 -11.71
C LYS A 112 -8.43 -1.18 -11.00
N ILE A 113 -8.40 -2.27 -11.74
CA ILE A 113 -8.27 -3.63 -11.19
C ILE A 113 -6.95 -3.80 -10.43
N LEU A 114 -5.83 -3.31 -10.99
CA LEU A 114 -4.52 -3.36 -10.33
C LEU A 114 -4.53 -2.59 -9.00
N LEU A 115 -5.10 -1.39 -8.97
CA LEU A 115 -5.20 -0.58 -7.76
C LEU A 115 -6.11 -1.21 -6.71
N GLN A 116 -7.23 -1.80 -7.13
CA GLN A 116 -8.13 -2.52 -6.22
C GLN A 116 -7.47 -3.75 -5.61
N THR A 117 -6.69 -4.49 -6.41
CA THR A 117 -5.97 -5.68 -5.97
C THR A 117 -4.87 -5.33 -4.97
N ASP A 118 -4.05 -4.32 -5.25
CA ASP A 118 -3.01 -3.84 -4.33
C ASP A 118 -3.60 -3.34 -2.99
N LEU A 119 -4.75 -2.65 -3.04
CA LEU A 119 -5.46 -2.24 -1.83
C LEU A 119 -6.00 -3.43 -1.04
N HIS A 120 -6.59 -4.41 -1.72
CA HIS A 120 -7.14 -5.60 -1.08
C HIS A 120 -6.05 -6.41 -0.38
N ASP A 121 -4.91 -6.62 -1.04
CA ASP A 121 -3.77 -7.35 -0.46
C ASP A 121 -3.19 -6.64 0.76
N LYS A 122 -3.11 -5.31 0.73
CA LYS A 122 -2.67 -4.51 1.88
C LYS A 122 -3.65 -4.60 3.05
N LEU A 123 -4.95 -4.52 2.79
CA LEU A 123 -5.98 -4.67 3.82
C LEU A 123 -5.92 -6.05 4.47
N GLN A 124 -5.76 -7.12 3.68
CA GLN A 124 -5.55 -8.46 4.22
C GLN A 124 -4.27 -8.56 5.06
N GLY A 125 -3.19 -7.89 4.64
CA GLY A 125 -1.94 -7.83 5.40
C GLY A 125 -2.13 -7.19 6.78
N ILE A 126 -2.85 -6.06 6.85
CA ILE A 126 -3.16 -5.36 8.10
C ILE A 126 -4.02 -6.24 9.01
N ASP A 127 -5.06 -6.87 8.47
CA ASP A 127 -5.94 -7.75 9.26
C ASP A 127 -5.21 -8.98 9.81
N ARG A 128 -4.30 -9.58 9.03
CA ARG A 128 -3.42 -10.66 9.52
C ARG A 128 -2.48 -10.18 10.63
N ALA A 129 -1.89 -8.99 10.48
CA ALA A 129 -1.03 -8.39 11.51
C ALA A 129 -1.81 -8.09 12.80
N ALA A 130 -3.02 -7.56 12.69
CA ALA A 130 -3.91 -7.30 13.81
C ALA A 130 -4.31 -8.60 14.54
N ARG A 131 -4.66 -9.66 13.80
CA ARG A 131 -4.94 -10.99 14.38
C ARG A 131 -3.73 -11.57 15.10
N ALA A 132 -2.54 -11.49 14.51
CA ALA A 132 -1.31 -11.93 15.14
C ALA A 132 -1.02 -11.13 16.43
N ALA A 133 -1.16 -9.81 16.40
CA ALA A 133 -0.98 -8.95 17.57
C ALA A 133 -1.97 -9.30 18.69
N ARG A 134 -3.25 -9.52 18.35
CA ARG A 134 -4.28 -9.96 19.31
C ARG A 134 -3.92 -11.30 19.95
N GLN A 135 -3.45 -12.25 19.16
CA GLN A 135 -3.05 -13.56 19.68
C GLN A 135 -1.84 -13.43 20.62
N ILE A 136 -0.85 -12.60 20.29
CA ILE A 136 0.28 -12.30 21.18
C ILE A 136 -0.22 -11.67 22.49
N ALA A 137 -1.10 -10.68 22.42
CA ALA A 137 -1.66 -10.02 23.60
C ALA A 137 -2.40 -11.02 24.52
N ILE A 138 -3.22 -11.90 23.97
CA ILE A 138 -3.92 -12.95 24.73
C ILE A 138 -2.89 -13.87 25.43
N THR A 139 -1.86 -14.30 24.71
CA THR A 139 -0.82 -15.17 25.30
C THR A 139 -0.05 -14.45 26.41
N MET A 140 0.28 -13.17 26.24
CA MET A 140 0.94 -12.37 27.27
C MET A 140 0.06 -12.20 28.51
N MET A 141 -1.25 -11.97 28.33
CA MET A 141 -2.19 -11.84 29.44
C MET A 141 -2.28 -13.13 30.26
N LEU A 142 -2.35 -14.29 29.59
CA LEU A 142 -2.35 -15.59 30.26
C LEU A 142 -1.05 -15.83 31.05
N ILE A 143 0.11 -15.53 30.45
CA ILE A 143 1.40 -15.66 31.13
C ILE A 143 1.48 -14.73 32.35
N ALA A 144 1.02 -13.48 32.22
CA ALA A 144 1.01 -12.52 33.31
C ALA A 144 0.10 -12.97 34.47
N MET A 145 -1.09 -13.51 34.17
CA MET A 145 -1.97 -14.08 35.18
C MET A 145 -1.32 -15.25 35.92
N LEU A 146 -0.71 -16.20 35.19
CA LEU A 146 -0.04 -17.34 35.80
C LEU A 146 1.13 -16.92 36.71
N LEU A 147 1.94 -15.97 36.24
CA LEU A 147 3.05 -15.42 37.03
C LEU A 147 2.56 -14.67 38.27
N GLY A 148 1.49 -13.87 38.14
CA GLY A 148 0.89 -13.16 39.26
C GLY A 148 0.40 -14.11 40.36
N THR A 149 -0.34 -15.15 39.98
CA THR A 149 -0.81 -16.19 40.91
C THR A 149 0.35 -16.94 41.57
N TRP A 150 1.34 -17.36 40.77
CA TRP A 150 2.53 -18.04 41.29
C TRP A 150 3.31 -17.20 42.31
N PHE A 151 3.48 -15.90 42.03
CA PHE A 151 4.17 -14.97 42.90
C PHE A 151 3.42 -14.78 44.23
N SER A 152 2.09 -14.67 44.17
CA SER A 152 1.23 -14.57 45.35
C SER A 152 1.38 -15.79 46.28
N PHE A 153 1.38 -17.00 45.72
CA PHE A 153 1.59 -18.24 46.51
C PHE A 153 2.98 -18.31 47.15
N ARG A 154 4.03 -17.87 46.43
CA ARG A 154 5.42 -17.89 46.95
C ARG A 154 5.60 -16.97 48.14
N ILE A 155 5.03 -15.76 48.10
CA ILE A 155 5.09 -14.83 49.24
C ILE A 155 4.30 -15.38 50.43
N SER A 156 3.10 -15.90 50.20
CA SER A 156 2.26 -16.45 51.27
C SER A 156 2.94 -17.63 52.00
N LYS A 157 3.60 -18.54 51.26
CA LYS A 157 4.40 -19.63 51.86
C LYS A 157 5.66 -19.15 52.60
N SER A 158 6.21 -17.98 52.24
CA SER A 158 7.36 -17.39 52.94
C SER A 158 7.00 -16.87 54.34
N ILE A 159 5.73 -16.50 54.57
CA ILE A 159 5.27 -15.94 55.85
C ILE A 159 4.74 -17.05 56.77
N ALA A 160 4.17 -18.12 56.21
CA ALA A 160 3.67 -19.28 56.98
C ALA A 160 4.76 -20.30 57.40
N ALA A 161 6.05 -19.99 57.19
CA ALA A 161 7.13 -20.81 57.69
C ALA A 161 7.22 -20.67 59.23
N PRO A 162 7.28 -21.78 59.99
CA PRO A 162 7.21 -21.75 61.44
C PRO A 162 8.41 -21.00 62.05
N PRO A 163 8.20 -20.23 63.13
CA PRO A 163 9.21 -19.36 63.74
C PRO A 163 10.35 -20.09 64.47
N GLU A 164 10.42 -21.43 64.40
CA GLU A 164 11.46 -22.20 65.11
C GLU A 164 12.86 -22.13 64.47
N ALA A 165 12.99 -21.51 63.28
CA ALA A 165 14.30 -21.20 62.69
C ALA A 165 14.82 -19.79 63.04
N LEU A 166 14.16 -19.05 63.93
CA LEU A 166 14.67 -17.77 64.47
C LEU A 166 15.53 -18.01 65.71
N LYS A 167 16.67 -18.68 65.53
CA LYS A 167 17.84 -18.45 66.39
C LYS A 167 19.05 -18.19 65.51
N LEU A 168 19.39 -16.89 65.47
CA LEU A 168 20.68 -16.33 65.09
C LEU A 168 21.08 -16.50 63.61
N THR A 169 20.52 -15.65 62.73
CA THR A 169 21.35 -15.01 61.69
C THR A 169 20.72 -13.67 61.31
N THR A 170 21.07 -12.65 62.09
CA THR A 170 20.98 -11.24 61.71
C THR A 170 21.89 -10.96 60.51
N GLU A 171 21.39 -10.14 59.58
CA GLU A 171 22.14 -9.43 58.53
C GLU A 171 22.95 -10.26 57.51
N ALA A 172 22.29 -10.82 56.48
CA ALA A 172 22.96 -11.04 55.16
C ALA A 172 22.02 -11.33 53.97
N ASP A 173 20.82 -11.86 54.16
CA ASP A 173 20.13 -12.55 53.05
C ASP A 173 19.16 -11.73 52.19
N PHE A 174 18.87 -10.47 52.54
CA PHE A 174 17.91 -9.67 51.78
C PHE A 174 18.47 -9.09 50.46
N LEU A 175 19.80 -9.05 50.29
CA LEU A 175 20.45 -8.48 49.09
C LEU A 175 20.86 -9.51 48.03
N ILE A 176 20.70 -10.81 48.28
CA ILE A 176 21.19 -11.89 47.41
C ILE A 176 20.21 -12.28 46.27
N PRO A 177 18.86 -12.24 46.38
CA PRO A 177 18.02 -12.70 45.27
C PRO A 177 18.03 -11.74 44.06
N ALA A 178 18.28 -10.44 44.24
CA ALA A 178 18.23 -9.46 43.15
C ALA A 178 19.33 -9.68 42.08
N LYS A 179 20.57 -10.01 42.49
CA LYS A 179 21.69 -10.27 41.57
C LYS A 179 21.58 -11.60 40.84
N LEU A 180 20.97 -12.62 41.46
CA LEU A 180 20.75 -13.92 40.81
C LEU A 180 19.56 -13.88 39.84
N TRP A 181 18.52 -13.10 40.18
CA TRP A 181 17.36 -12.86 39.31
C TRP A 181 17.71 -12.04 38.07
N SER A 182 18.58 -11.03 38.15
CA SER A 182 18.99 -10.25 36.97
C SER A 182 19.75 -11.09 35.94
N LYS A 183 20.60 -12.03 36.39
CA LYS A 183 21.31 -12.97 35.50
C LYS A 183 20.36 -13.97 34.83
N ARG A 184 19.34 -14.47 35.54
CA ARG A 184 18.34 -15.37 34.94
C ARG A 184 17.37 -14.64 34.01
N LEU A 185 16.92 -13.43 34.37
CA LEU A 185 16.07 -12.60 33.52
C LEU A 185 16.77 -12.18 32.24
N THR A 186 18.05 -11.79 32.30
CA THR A 186 18.83 -11.48 31.09
C THR A 186 19.03 -12.70 30.19
N THR A 187 19.15 -13.89 30.76
CA THR A 187 19.30 -15.14 29.97
C THR A 187 17.98 -15.52 29.29
N VAL A 188 16.86 -15.45 30.02
CA VAL A 188 15.52 -15.71 29.46
C VAL A 188 15.15 -14.64 28.42
N ALA A 189 15.39 -13.36 28.69
CA ALA A 189 15.17 -12.28 27.74
C ALA A 189 16.03 -12.45 26.48
N ARG A 190 17.30 -12.88 26.61
CA ARG A 190 18.18 -13.17 25.47
C ARG A 190 17.72 -14.38 24.66
N ASN A 191 17.21 -15.43 25.29
CA ASN A 191 16.65 -16.59 24.59
C ASN A 191 15.33 -16.27 23.87
N ILE A 192 14.47 -15.44 24.48
CA ILE A 192 13.26 -14.95 23.83
C ILE A 192 13.62 -14.02 22.67
N LEU A 193 14.55 -13.08 22.86
CA LEU A 193 15.00 -12.17 21.81
C LEU A 193 15.65 -12.90 20.64
N THR A 194 16.47 -13.92 20.90
CA THR A 194 17.08 -14.75 19.83
C THR A 194 16.05 -15.61 19.10
N SER A 195 15.02 -16.14 19.79
CA SER A 195 13.93 -16.87 19.12
C SER A 195 13.05 -15.96 18.26
N LEU A 196 12.78 -14.73 18.71
CA LEU A 196 12.11 -13.70 17.92
C LEU A 196 12.95 -13.25 16.73
N LYS A 197 14.26 -13.05 16.91
CA LYS A 197 15.18 -12.67 15.81
C LYS A 197 15.26 -13.77 14.74
N ARG A 198 15.27 -15.06 15.14
CA ARG A 198 15.21 -16.20 14.20
C ARG A 198 13.87 -16.27 13.46
N ARG A 199 12.75 -16.02 14.14
CA ARG A 199 11.42 -16.01 13.50
C ARG A 199 11.26 -14.83 12.53
N LEU A 200 11.82 -13.67 12.84
CA LEU A 200 11.88 -12.52 11.92
C LEU A 200 12.84 -12.73 10.75
N ALA A 201 13.97 -13.43 10.95
CA ALA A 201 14.88 -13.79 9.86
C ALA A 201 14.26 -14.83 8.91
N LEU A 202 13.53 -15.82 9.44
CA LEU A 202 12.79 -16.80 8.64
C LEU A 202 11.65 -16.15 7.84
N SER A 203 10.96 -15.14 8.39
CA SER A 203 9.94 -14.41 7.64
C SER A 203 10.54 -13.57 6.50
N LYS A 204 11.74 -13.00 6.70
CA LYS A 204 12.47 -12.30 5.64
C LYS A 204 13.00 -13.25 4.55
N CYS A 205 13.47 -14.44 4.88
CA CYS A 205 13.89 -15.45 3.88
C CYS A 205 12.71 -16.02 3.06
N LEU A 206 11.53 -16.14 3.66
CA LEU A 206 10.32 -16.57 2.93
C LEU A 206 9.78 -15.47 2.00
N ALA A 207 9.99 -14.19 2.35
CA ALA A 207 9.63 -13.06 1.50
C ALA A 207 10.57 -12.93 0.28
N THR A 208 11.87 -13.20 0.41
CA THR A 208 12.82 -13.15 -0.71
C THR A 208 12.73 -14.36 -1.63
N ARG A 209 12.36 -15.56 -1.14
CA ARG A 209 12.23 -16.76 -1.98
C ARG A 209 10.99 -16.77 -2.88
N LYS A 210 9.97 -15.95 -2.59
CA LYS A 210 8.80 -15.76 -3.49
C LYS A 210 9.04 -14.75 -4.62
N GLY A 211 10.17 -14.03 -4.60
CA GLY A 211 10.55 -13.09 -5.66
C GLY A 211 11.41 -13.69 -6.78
N THR A 212 11.76 -14.99 -6.74
CA THR A 212 12.71 -15.60 -7.69
C THR A 212 12.15 -16.83 -8.43
N ILE A 213 10.82 -16.97 -8.49
CA ILE A 213 10.15 -17.96 -9.34
C ILE A 213 9.11 -17.23 -10.19
N LYS A 214 9.61 -16.43 -11.13
CA LYS A 214 8.94 -16.00 -12.37
C LYS A 214 10.03 -15.47 -13.31
N ARG A 215 10.80 -16.41 -13.86
CA ARG A 215 11.38 -16.30 -15.20
C ARG A 215 10.93 -17.53 -15.95
#